data_AF-A0A401SMI2-F1
#
_entry.id   AF-A0A401SMI2-F1
#
_cell.length_a   1.000
_cell.length_b   1.000
_cell.length_c   1.000
_cell.angle_alpha   90.00
_cell.angle_beta   90.00
_cell.angle_gamma   90.00
#
_symmetry.space_group_name_H-M   'P 1'
#
loop_
_entity.id
_entity.type
_entity.pdbx_description
1 polymer ?
#
loop_
_entity_poly.entity_id
_entity_poly.type
_entity_poly.pdbx_seq_one_letter_code
_entity_poly.pdbx_strand_id
1 'polypeptide(L)'
;MKTQTICLLLTTIVISLAAQGLCMGKATHSRCRCAAVISRFISPRKYQHIDIYPQGSFCRKVEVIITLKDGTKVCVNPKSNWVKRVINIMNEE
;
A
#
# COMPACT_ATOMS: atom_id res chain seq x y z
N MET A 1 -6.66 -12.35 -50.28
CA MET A 1 -7.77 -12.24 -49.30
C MET A 1 -7.42 -12.92 -47.97
N LYS A 2 -6.96 -14.17 -47.94
CA LYS A 2 -6.60 -14.90 -46.70
C LYS A 2 -5.48 -14.22 -45.87
N THR A 3 -4.46 -13.67 -46.52
CA THR A 3 -3.35 -12.94 -45.89
C THR A 3 -3.77 -11.64 -45.21
N GLN A 4 -4.75 -10.92 -45.78
CA GLN A 4 -5.26 -9.69 -45.15
C GLN A 4 -6.06 -9.99 -43.88
N THR A 5 -6.86 -11.07 -43.88
CA THR A 5 -7.60 -11.50 -42.70
C THR A 5 -6.67 -11.98 -41.58
N ILE A 6 -5.57 -12.66 -41.92
CA ILE A 6 -4.56 -13.10 -40.95
C ILE A 6 -3.86 -11.91 -40.30
N CYS A 7 -3.48 -10.88 -41.08
CA CYS A 7 -2.89 -9.67 -40.52
C CYS A 7 -3.84 -8.93 -39.56
N LEU A 8 -5.14 -8.84 -39.89
CA LEU A 8 -6.14 -8.21 -39.02
C LEU A 8 -6.40 -8.99 -37.72
N LEU A 9 -6.32 -10.32 -37.77
CA LEU A 9 -6.48 -11.16 -36.58
C LEU A 9 -5.25 -11.06 -35.67
N LEU A 10 -4.05 -10.98 -36.24
CA LEU A 10 -2.82 -10.82 -35.46
C LEU A 10 -2.75 -9.45 -34.77
N THR A 11 -3.16 -8.37 -35.45
CA THR A 11 -3.17 -7.04 -34.83
C THR A 11 -4.18 -6.92 -33.68
N THR A 12 -5.35 -7.54 -33.81
CA THR A 12 -6.39 -7.50 -32.76
C THR A 12 -6.01 -8.30 -31.51
N ILE A 13 -5.30 -9.43 -31.66
CA ILE A 13 -4.81 -10.22 -30.52
C ILE A 13 -3.72 -9.46 -29.74
N VAL A 14 -2.79 -8.78 -30.42
CA VAL A 14 -1.72 -7.99 -29.75
C VAL A 14 -2.30 -6.84 -28.91
N ILE A 15 -3.36 -6.18 -29.39
CA ILE A 15 -4.00 -5.07 -28.67
C ILE A 15 -4.72 -5.55 -27.41
N SER A 16 -5.31 -6.75 -27.44
CA SER A 16 -6.06 -7.29 -26.30
C SER A 16 -5.16 -7.84 -25.18
N LEU A 17 -3.96 -8.34 -25.50
CA LEU A 17 -2.96 -8.70 -24.46
C LEU A 17 -2.37 -7.47 -23.74
N ALA A 18 -2.25 -6.32 -24.42
CA ALA A 18 -1.76 -5.09 -23.79
C ALA A 18 -2.74 -4.48 -22.76
N ALA A 19 -4.03 -4.80 -22.86
CA ALA A 19 -5.07 -4.25 -21.99
C ALA A 19 -5.14 -4.92 -20.59
N GLN A 20 -4.54 -6.11 -20.42
CA GLN A 20 -4.65 -6.88 -19.17
C GLN A 20 -3.50 -6.60 -18.17
N GLY A 21 -2.52 -5.77 -18.54
CA GLY A 21 -1.32 -5.49 -17.73
C GLY A 21 -1.40 -4.29 -16.77
N LEU A 22 -2.53 -3.58 -16.68
CA LEU A 22 -2.62 -2.29 -15.98
C LEU A 22 -3.59 -2.31 -14.79
N CYS A 23 -3.44 -3.29 -13.91
CA CYS A 23 -3.91 -3.20 -12.53
C CYS A 23 -2.83 -2.69 -11.57
N MET A 24 -1.81 -1.97 -12.06
CA MET A 24 -0.92 -1.21 -11.19
C MET A 24 -1.57 0.17 -10.99
N GLY A 25 -2.34 0.29 -9.92
CA GLY A 25 -3.01 1.53 -9.55
C GLY A 25 -2.09 2.73 -9.71
N LYS A 26 -2.56 3.76 -10.42
CA LYS A 26 -1.89 5.04 -10.64
C LYS A 26 -1.11 5.44 -9.39
N ALA A 27 0.20 5.21 -9.40
CA ALA A 27 1.12 5.76 -8.42
C ALA A 27 1.24 7.26 -8.73
N THR A 28 0.20 8.00 -8.34
CA THR A 28 0.34 9.44 -8.08
C THR A 28 1.53 9.57 -7.14
N HIS A 29 2.51 10.42 -7.49
CA HIS A 29 3.77 10.67 -6.78
C HIS A 29 3.53 11.05 -5.31
N SER A 30 3.10 10.10 -4.50
CA SER A 30 2.96 10.23 -3.07
C SER A 30 4.20 9.60 -2.47
N ARG A 31 5.00 10.42 -1.80
CA ARG A 31 6.22 9.98 -1.09
C ARG A 31 5.85 9.32 0.24
N CYS A 32 4.83 8.46 0.21
CA CYS A 32 4.42 7.67 1.35
C CYS A 32 5.54 6.67 1.67
N ARG A 33 5.78 6.46 2.97
CA ARG A 33 6.82 5.56 3.47
C ARG A 33 6.41 4.09 3.34
N CYS A 34 5.11 3.83 3.33
CA CYS A 34 4.50 2.51 3.30
C CYS A 34 3.94 2.18 1.91
N ALA A 35 4.50 1.16 1.26
CA ALA A 35 3.93 0.59 0.03
C ALA A 35 2.69 -0.27 0.31
N ALA A 36 2.69 -0.99 1.44
CA ALA A 36 1.61 -1.86 1.88
C ALA A 36 1.40 -1.74 3.39
N VAL A 37 0.22 -2.13 3.86
CA VAL A 37 -0.15 -2.14 5.28
C VAL A 37 -0.69 -3.51 5.68
N ILE A 38 -0.47 -3.90 6.93
CA ILE A 38 -1.11 -5.09 7.51
C ILE A 38 -2.19 -4.69 8.52
N SER A 39 -3.25 -5.48 8.59
CA SER A 39 -4.35 -5.28 9.56
C SER A 39 -4.31 -6.28 10.72
N ARG A 40 -3.48 -7.33 10.63
CA ARG A 40 -3.34 -8.34 11.70
C ARG A 40 -2.82 -7.69 12.98
N PHE A 41 -3.35 -8.12 14.11
CA PHE A 41 -2.92 -7.64 15.42
C PHE A 41 -1.46 -8.02 15.68
N ILE A 42 -0.72 -7.09 16.27
CA ILE A 42 0.62 -7.31 16.79
C ILE A 42 0.58 -7.04 18.29
N SER A 43 1.16 -7.92 19.10
CA SER A 43 1.20 -7.71 20.55
C SER A 43 2.09 -6.50 20.90
N PRO A 44 1.62 -5.56 21.73
CA PRO A 44 2.41 -4.42 22.19
C PRO A 44 3.74 -4.79 22.85
N ARG A 45 3.86 -5.99 23.41
CA ARG A 45 5.11 -6.50 24.01
C ARG A 45 6.28 -6.55 23.02
N LYS A 46 5.98 -6.61 21.72
CA LYS A 46 6.96 -6.65 20.62
C LYS A 46 7.38 -5.27 20.14
N TYR A 47 6.70 -4.20 20.57
CA TYR A 47 6.98 -2.86 20.09
C TYR A 47 8.26 -2.32 20.72
N GLN A 48 9.05 -1.65 19.91
CA GLN A 48 10.21 -0.87 20.34
C GLN A 48 9.92 0.62 20.18
N HIS A 49 9.35 1.02 19.03
CA HIS A 49 8.98 2.40 18.73
C HIS A 49 7.76 2.44 17.82
N ILE A 50 6.94 3.49 17.94
CA ILE A 50 5.79 3.74 17.08
C ILE A 50 5.95 5.13 16.46
N ASP A 51 5.98 5.18 15.13
CA ASP A 51 6.00 6.41 14.35
C ASP A 51 4.63 6.64 13.72
N ILE A 52 4.02 7.80 14.00
CA ILE A 52 2.75 8.22 13.39
C ILE A 52 3.05 9.39 12.46
N TYR A 53 2.82 9.19 11.16
CA TYR A 53 2.94 10.24 10.16
C TYR A 53 1.53 10.70 9.74
N PRO A 54 1.15 11.94 10.05
CA PRO A 54 -0.15 12.46 9.66
C PRO A 54 -0.24 12.66 8.15
N GLN A 55 -1.46 12.80 7.65
CA GLN A 55 -1.71 13.17 6.27
C GLN A 55 -1.08 14.53 5.96
N GLY A 56 -0.37 14.63 4.84
CA GLY A 56 0.28 15.86 4.38
C GLY A 56 0.24 16.04 2.86
N SER A 57 0.91 17.09 2.38
CA SER A 57 1.03 17.38 0.94
C SER A 57 1.78 16.28 0.17
N PHE A 58 2.76 15.65 0.81
CA PHE A 58 3.60 14.59 0.23
C PHE A 58 2.97 13.19 0.28
N CYS A 59 2.10 12.92 1.27
CA CYS A 59 1.38 11.66 1.39
C CYS A 59 -0.04 11.92 1.91
N ARG A 60 -1.05 11.54 1.12
CA ARG A 60 -2.46 11.75 1.46
C ARG A 60 -3.02 10.71 2.45
N LYS A 61 -2.19 9.80 2.94
CA LYS A 61 -2.56 8.75 3.88
C LYS A 61 -1.90 9.04 5.22
N VAL A 62 -2.60 8.74 6.31
CA VAL A 62 -1.96 8.58 7.61
C VAL A 62 -1.16 7.28 7.57
N GLU A 63 0.09 7.31 8.01
CA GLU A 63 0.95 6.14 8.07
C GLU A 63 1.31 5.87 9.53
N VAL A 64 1.20 4.61 9.94
CA VAL A 64 1.62 4.17 11.27
C VAL A 64 2.65 3.07 11.06
N ILE A 65 3.86 3.32 11.52
CA ILE A 65 4.98 2.39 11.40
C ILE A 65 5.37 1.93 12.79
N ILE A 66 5.32 0.63 13.00
CA ILE A 66 5.76 0.00 14.24
C ILE A 66 7.15 -0.58 13.99
N THR A 67 8.13 -0.11 14.74
CA THR A 67 9.43 -0.77 14.85
C THR A 67 9.34 -1.80 15.97
N LEU A 68 9.57 -3.06 15.63
CA LEU A 68 9.59 -4.17 16.57
C LEU A 68 10.96 -4.27 17.25
N LYS A 69 11.03 -4.95 18.40
CA LYS A 69 12.27 -5.17 19.16
C LYS A 69 13.37 -5.92 18.40
N ASP A 70 12.99 -6.68 17.37
CA ASP A 70 13.93 -7.35 16.46
C ASP A 70 14.45 -6.42 15.34
N GLY A 71 14.07 -5.14 15.36
CA GLY A 71 14.42 -4.13 14.35
C GLY A 71 13.49 -4.10 13.13
N THR A 72 12.54 -5.04 13.02
CA THR A 72 11.61 -5.10 11.89
C THR A 72 10.67 -3.90 11.91
N LYS A 73 10.56 -3.20 10.77
CA LYS A 73 9.59 -2.12 10.57
C LYS A 73 8.35 -2.62 9.86
N VAL A 74 7.19 -2.35 10.46
CA VAL A 74 5.91 -2.84 9.97
C VAL A 74 4.92 -1.69 9.83
N CYS A 75 4.44 -1.47 8.61
CA CYS A 75 3.36 -0.55 8.33
C CYS A 75 2.01 -1.18 8.68
N VAL A 76 1.21 -0.51 9.50
CA VAL A 76 -0.08 -1.03 9.98
C VAL A 76 -1.23 -0.15 9.51
N ASN A 77 -2.40 -0.74 9.35
CA ASN A 77 -3.57 -0.06 8.82
C ASN A 77 -4.21 0.87 9.88
N PRO A 78 -4.19 2.21 9.71
CA PRO A 78 -4.77 3.14 10.69
C PRO A 78 -6.29 2.99 10.84
N LYS A 79 -6.97 2.32 9.90
CA LYS A 79 -8.41 2.05 9.99
C LYS A 79 -8.76 0.91 10.95
N SER A 80 -7.79 0.06 11.31
CA SER A 80 -8.01 -1.08 12.22
C SER A 80 -8.26 -0.60 13.65
N ASN A 81 -9.25 -1.20 14.32
CA ASN A 81 -9.68 -0.79 15.67
C ASN A 81 -8.56 -0.83 16.71
N TRP A 82 -7.68 -1.84 16.64
CA TRP A 82 -6.55 -1.94 17.57
C TRP A 82 -5.50 -0.85 17.30
N VAL A 83 -5.28 -0.46 16.05
CA VAL A 83 -4.34 0.63 15.70
C VAL A 83 -4.87 1.96 16.21
N LYS A 84 -6.17 2.23 16.05
CA LYS A 84 -6.82 3.41 16.63
C LYS A 84 -6.65 3.47 18.14
N ARG A 85 -6.82 2.34 18.83
CA ARG A 85 -6.61 2.27 20.28
C ARG A 85 -5.17 2.60 20.66
N VAL A 86 -4.19 2.07 19.93
CA VAL A 86 -2.77 2.37 20.15
C VAL A 86 -2.52 3.87 19.94
N ILE A 87 -3.01 4.47 18.85
CA ILE A 87 -2.86 5.90 18.57
C ILE A 87 -3.48 6.74 19.70
N ASN A 88 -4.66 6.39 20.18
CA ASN A 88 -5.32 7.14 21.26
C ASN A 88 -4.48 7.13 22.54
N ILE A 89 -3.92 5.98 22.92
CA ILE A 89 -3.04 5.88 24.09
C ILE A 89 -1.79 6.75 23.92
N MET A 90 -1.20 6.78 22.72
CA MET A 90 -0.01 7.62 22.42
C MET A 90 -0.31 9.12 22.38
N ASN A 91 -1.56 9.52 22.13
CA ASN A 91 -1.97 10.94 22.11
C ASN A 91 -2.40 11.45 23.50
N GLU A 92 -2.57 10.55 24.46
CA GLU A 92 -2.92 10.87 25.85
C GLU A 92 -1.68 11.00 26.76
N GLU A 93 -0.47 10.83 26.20
CA GLU A 93 0.81 11.14 26.86
C GLU A 93 1.20 12.63 26.75
#